data_AF-A0A259MHK8-F1
#
_entry.id   AF-A0A259MHK8-F1
#
_cell.length_a   1.000
_cell.length_b   1.000
_cell.length_c   1.000
_cell.angle_alpha   90.00
_cell.angle_beta   90.00
_cell.angle_gamma   90.00
#
_symmetry.space_group_name_H-M   'P 1'
#
loop_
_entity.id
_entity.type
_entity.pdbx_description
1 polymer ?
#
loop_
_entity_poly.entity_id
_entity_poly.type
_entity_poly.pdbx_seq_one_letter_code
_entity_poly.pdbx_strand_id
1 'polypeptide(L)' 'MPRRRVAAKREILDDPKYGSQILAKFMNHVMESGKKAVAERIVYGALDTVKARKN' A
#
# COMPACT_ATOMS: atom_id res chain seq x y z
N MET A 1 -22.27 7.87 -4.61
CA MET A 1 -21.81 8.85 -5.61
C MET A 1 -22.43 10.20 -5.33
N PRO A 2 -21.65 11.24 -5.04
CA PRO A 2 -22.21 12.56 -4.82
C PRO A 2 -22.19 13.39 -6.13
N ARG A 3 -23.33 13.98 -6.50
CA ARG A 3 -23.41 14.94 -7.61
C ARG A 3 -23.03 16.38 -7.21
N ARG A 4 -22.98 16.70 -5.92
CA ARG A 4 -22.81 18.09 -5.44
C ARG A 4 -21.95 18.24 -4.17
N ARG A 5 -21.61 17.14 -3.48
CA ARG A 5 -20.79 17.14 -2.25
C ARG A 5 -19.43 16.49 -2.50
N VAL A 6 -18.40 17.04 -1.87
CA VAL A 6 -17.08 16.40 -1.83
C VAL A 6 -17.17 15.17 -0.92
N ALA A 7 -16.75 14.01 -1.42
CA ALA A 7 -16.65 12.81 -0.60
C ALA A 7 -15.48 12.98 0.38
N ALA A 8 -15.72 12.66 1.66
CA ALA A 8 -14.65 12.66 2.65
C ALA A 8 -13.54 11.68 2.23
N LYS A 9 -12.28 12.11 2.39
CA LYS A 9 -11.15 11.22 2.19
C LYS A 9 -11.19 10.16 3.28
N ARG A 10 -11.06 8.90 2.88
CA ARG A 10 -10.95 7.78 3.82
C ARG A 10 -9.56 7.80 4.42
N GLU A 11 -9.50 7.74 5.75
CA GLU A 11 -8.24 7.51 6.45
C GLU A 11 -7.80 6.06 6.26
N ILE A 12 -6.50 5.88 6.08
CA ILE A 12 -5.87 4.59 5.83
C ILE A 12 -4.89 4.38 6.98
N LEU A 13 -4.91 3.17 7.54
CA LEU A 13 -3.95 2.75 8.54
C LEU A 13 -2.54 2.67 7.94
N ASP A 14 -1.56 2.97 8.76
CA ASP A 14 -0.16 2.91 8.34
C ASP A 14 0.30 1.47 8.11
N ASP A 15 1.38 1.35 7.33
CA ASP A 15 2.01 0.07 7.03
C ASP A 15 2.52 -0.61 8.32
N PRO A 16 2.23 -1.91 8.55
CA PRO A 16 2.59 -2.57 9.80
C PRO A 16 4.10 -2.79 9.98
N LYS A 17 4.91 -2.77 8.90
CA LYS A 17 6.36 -3.04 8.98
C LYS A 17 7.18 -1.75 9.06
N TYR A 18 6.80 -0.73 8.30
CA TYR A 18 7.54 0.52 8.16
C TYR A 18 6.79 1.75 8.70
N GLY A 19 5.55 1.61 9.17
CA GLY A 19 4.76 2.73 9.72
C GLY A 19 4.47 3.82 8.69
N SER A 20 4.55 3.52 7.40
CA SER A 20 4.42 4.51 6.32
C SER A 20 3.04 4.49 5.69
N GLN A 21 2.34 5.63 5.72
CA GLN A 21 1.06 5.79 5.05
C GLN A 21 1.17 5.69 3.52
N ILE A 22 2.31 6.08 2.95
CA ILE A 22 2.56 6.03 1.51
C ILE A 22 2.66 4.57 1.05
N LEU A 23 3.37 3.75 1.82
CA LEU A 23 3.57 2.34 1.54
C LEU A 23 2.26 1.56 1.69
N ALA A 24 1.45 1.87 2.72
CA ALA A 24 0.10 1.33 2.87
C ALA A 24 -0.82 1.69 1.69
N LYS A 25 -0.80 2.94 1.22
CA LYS A 25 -1.52 3.37 0.00
C LYS A 25 -1.04 2.58 -1.22
N PHE A 26 0.28 2.42 -1.39
CA PHE A 26 0.85 1.68 -2.52
C PHE A 26 0.42 0.21 -2.51
N MET A 27 0.47 -0.47 -1.37
CA MET A 27 -0.02 -1.85 -1.26
C MET A 27 -1.50 -1.98 -1.64
N ASN A 28 -2.35 -1.03 -1.23
CA ASN A 28 -3.77 -1.04 -1.61
C ASN A 28 -3.99 -0.90 -3.12
N HIS A 29 -3.09 -0.25 -3.85
CA HIS A 29 -3.16 -0.16 -5.32
C HIS A 29 -2.63 -1.41 -6.02
N VAL A 30 -1.62 -2.07 -5.43
CA VAL A 30 -1.07 -3.35 -5.95
C VAL A 30 -2.01 -4.53 -5.67
N MET A 31 -2.82 -4.42 -4.62
CA MET A 31 -3.70 -5.49 -4.17
C MET A 31 -4.81 -5.79 -5.18
N GLU A 32 -4.82 -7.02 -5.69
CA GLU A 32 -5.86 -7.54 -6.56
C GLU A 32 -6.83 -8.45 -5.79
N SER A 33 -8.13 -8.32 -6.06
CA SER A 33 -9.20 -9.11 -5.44
C SER A 33 -9.19 -9.10 -3.89
N GLY A 34 -8.67 -8.06 -3.25
CA GLY A 34 -8.60 -7.95 -1.79
C GLY A 34 -7.53 -8.83 -1.11
N LYS A 35 -6.59 -9.40 -1.88
CA LYS A 35 -5.55 -10.31 -1.37
C LYS A 35 -4.39 -9.55 -0.70
N LYS A 36 -4.61 -9.03 0.51
CA LYS A 36 -3.63 -8.19 1.23
C LYS A 36 -2.30 -8.89 1.53
N ALA A 37 -2.36 -10.14 2.01
CA ALA A 37 -1.15 -10.92 2.32
C ALA A 37 -0.27 -11.16 1.08
N VAL A 38 -0.88 -11.34 -0.10
CA VAL A 38 -0.14 -11.52 -1.36
C VAL A 38 0.52 -10.20 -1.78
N ALA A 39 -0.22 -9.09 -1.71
CA ALA A 39 0.30 -7.77 -2.04
C ALA A 39 1.47 -7.37 -1.12
N GLU A 40 1.33 -7.59 0.19
CA GLU A 40 2.40 -7.36 1.18
C GLU A 40 3.67 -8.15 0.82
N ARG A 41 3.53 -9.44 0.51
CA ARG A 41 4.67 -10.30 0.17
C ARG A 41 5.40 -9.84 -1.10
N ILE A 42 4.65 -9.40 -2.13
CA ILE A 42 5.22 -8.88 -3.37
C ILE A 42 5.96 -7.56 -3.11
N VAL A 43 5.33 -6.62 -2.43
CA VAL A 43 5.90 -5.28 -2.21
C VAL A 43 7.15 -5.35 -1.31
N TYR A 44 7.10 -6.09 -0.21
CA TYR A 44 8.27 -6.25 0.66
C TYR A 44 9.41 -7.00 -0.05
N GLY A 45 9.10 -8.07 -0.79
CA GLY A 45 10.11 -8.78 -1.58
C GLY A 45 10.77 -7.90 -2.64
N ALA A 46 10.00 -7.01 -3.28
CA ALA A 46 10.55 -6.03 -4.21
C ALA A 46 11.48 -5.01 -3.51
N LEU A 47 11.08 -4.51 -2.34
CA LEU A 47 11.91 -3.58 -1.55
C LEU A 47 13.21 -4.23 -1.09
N ASP A 48 13.18 -5.49 -0.66
CA ASP A 48 14.38 -6.25 -0.28
C ASP A 48 15.32 -6.42 -1.49
N THR A 49 14.78 -6.68 -2.68
CA THR A 49 15.55 -6.80 -3.93
C THR A 49 16.21 -5.47 -4.31
N VAL A 50 15.49 -4.35 -4.22
CA VAL A 50 16.04 -3.01 -4.47
C VAL A 50 17.13 -2.68 -3.46
N LYS A 51 16.94 -3.03 -2.19
CA LYS A 51 17.96 -2.85 -1.15
C LYS A 51 19.22 -3.64 -1.45
N ALA A 52 19.10 -4.88 -1.92
CA ALA A 52 20.23 -5.72 -2.29
C ALA A 52 21.02 -5.18 -3.48
N ARG A 53 20.35 -4.54 -4.46
CA ARG A 53 21.00 -3.95 -5.65
C ARG A 53 21.69 -2.60 -5.37
N LYS A 54 21.33 -1.92 -4.27
CA LYS A 54 21.85 -0.60 -3.93
C LYS A 54 23.17 -0.66 -3.13
N ASN A 55 23.60 -1.86 -2.76
CA ASN A 55 24.92 -2.16 -2.21
C ASN A 55 25.80 -2.76 -3.30
#